data_AF-A0A9X0A1V4-F1
#
_entry.id   AF-A0A9X0A1V4-F1
#
_cell.length_a   1.000
_cell.length_b   1.000
_cell.length_c   1.000
_cell.angle_alpha   90.00
_cell.angle_beta   90.00
_cell.angle_gamma   90.00
#
_symmetry.space_group_name_H-M   'P 1'
#
loop_
_entity.id
_entity.type
_entity.pdbx_description
1 polymer ?
#
loop_
_entity_poly.entity_id
_entity_poly.type
_entity_poly.pdbx_seq_one_letter_code
_entity_poly.pdbx_strand_id
1 'polypeptide(L)'
;MVAEGKRSRSRPEKGYFKTLEDGVHLKSERVHPKSQKVDTETMYPIEIIERDKTTNRVKIHFIGFSHEHDEWRDRDQSLTNTEKLSLGHYVPRNIPSDQSLEDRAGAMFYRLTKAIKCSLFSSKHESPDIRIEELFEMDIYQKYMANVGVIRKSRGRDVHCLNYNAQLCCILGNKWYERILNVNGDFCFVVKGTVRFWLHDKNPIKEYFYVGDKLLESHIQNDLQLIFTFVCGDGMKAEYNTEIWK
;
A
#
# COMPACT_ATOMS: atom_id res chain seq x y z
N MET A 1 -45.68 10.69 53.67
CA MET A 1 -44.87 9.81 54.54
C MET A 1 -43.60 9.44 53.80
N VAL A 2 -42.47 9.94 54.31
CA VAL A 2 -41.10 9.34 54.42
C VAL A 2 -40.49 8.80 53.11
N ALA A 3 -39.56 9.51 52.44
CA ALA A 3 -38.09 9.63 52.71
C ALA A 3 -37.37 8.28 52.50
N GLU A 4 -36.27 8.08 51.79
CA GLU A 4 -34.94 8.72 51.58
C GLU A 4 -34.25 7.84 50.50
N GLY A 5 -33.15 8.15 49.81
CA GLY A 5 -32.10 9.13 50.03
C GLY A 5 -31.01 8.96 48.95
N LYS A 6 -30.39 10.10 48.64
CA LYS A 6 -29.23 10.31 47.75
C LYS A 6 -28.00 9.54 48.22
N ARG A 7 -27.04 9.30 47.31
CA ARG A 7 -25.60 9.37 47.62
C ARG A 7 -24.76 9.69 46.38
N SER A 8 -24.66 10.99 46.11
CA SER A 8 -23.45 11.64 45.61
C SER A 8 -22.34 11.46 46.65
N ARG A 9 -21.12 11.10 46.24
CA ARG A 9 -19.92 11.36 47.06
C ARG A 9 -18.77 11.86 46.21
N SER A 10 -18.59 13.17 46.35
CA SER A 10 -17.43 13.98 46.05
C SER A 10 -16.19 13.58 46.86
N ARG A 11 -15.03 13.90 46.28
CA ARG A 11 -13.63 13.92 46.77
C ARG A 11 -13.42 14.16 48.28
N PRO A 12 -12.22 13.82 48.76
CA PRO A 12 -11.47 14.75 49.59
C PRO A 12 -10.16 15.19 48.92
N GLU A 13 -10.01 16.50 48.79
CA GLU A 13 -8.73 17.20 48.78
C GLU A 13 -8.15 17.20 50.19
N LYS A 14 -6.90 16.73 50.34
CA LYS A 14 -5.93 17.09 51.39
C LYS A 14 -4.54 16.76 50.81
N GLY A 15 -3.50 17.59 50.89
CA GLY A 15 -3.36 18.89 51.54
C GLY A 15 -2.05 19.53 51.11
N TYR A 16 -1.97 20.84 51.33
CA TYR A 16 -0.77 21.66 51.21
C TYR A 16 0.26 21.29 52.28
N PHE A 17 1.55 21.22 51.90
CA PHE A 17 2.65 21.69 52.73
C PHE A 17 3.71 22.37 51.84
N LYS A 18 3.91 23.66 52.09
CA LYS A 18 5.07 24.45 51.65
C LYS A 18 6.20 24.18 52.65
N THR A 19 7.38 23.89 52.14
CA THR A 19 8.65 24.36 52.73
C THR A 19 9.57 24.72 51.56
N LEU A 20 9.76 26.02 51.36
CA LEU A 20 11.01 26.52 50.78
C LEU A 20 12.06 26.34 51.87
N GLU A 21 13.18 25.70 51.55
CA GLU A 21 14.52 26.06 52.03
C GLU A 21 15.55 25.13 51.35
N ASP A 22 16.41 25.79 50.58
CA ASP A 22 17.84 25.53 50.37
C ASP A 22 18.33 24.22 49.70
N GLY A 23 19.03 24.42 48.58
CA GLY A 23 20.15 23.57 48.17
C GLY A 23 19.90 22.61 47.00
N VAL A 24 19.63 23.12 45.79
CA VAL A 24 19.71 22.29 44.58
C VAL A 24 21.17 22.08 44.19
N HIS A 25 21.76 20.99 44.69
CA HIS A 25 22.89 20.34 44.04
C HIS A 25 22.43 19.77 42.69
N LEU A 26 22.98 20.28 41.59
CA LEU A 26 22.91 19.66 40.27
C LEU A 26 23.60 18.29 40.34
N LYS A 27 22.82 17.22 40.58
CA LYS A 27 23.23 15.87 40.20
C LYS A 27 22.95 15.72 38.71
N SER A 28 24.02 15.56 37.93
CA SER A 28 23.94 15.10 36.55
C SER A 28 23.34 13.69 36.55
N GLU A 29 22.03 13.59 36.32
CA GLU A 29 21.44 12.34 35.89
C GLU A 29 21.98 12.03 34.50
N ARG A 30 22.99 11.16 34.45
CA ARG A 30 23.24 10.34 33.27
C ARG A 30 21.98 9.53 33.04
N VAL A 31 21.08 10.04 32.20
CA VAL A 31 19.98 9.27 31.64
C VAL A 31 20.62 8.10 30.91
N HIS A 32 20.67 6.95 31.58
CA HIS A 32 20.94 5.70 30.89
C HIS A 32 19.73 5.52 29.97
N PRO A 33 19.91 5.41 28.65
CA PRO A 33 18.84 4.98 27.78
C PRO A 33 18.30 3.68 28.38
N LYS A 34 17.03 3.66 28.77
CA LYS A 34 16.34 2.41 29.09
C LYS A 34 16.65 1.48 27.93
N SER A 35 17.28 0.35 28.21
CA SER A 35 17.51 -0.69 27.20
C SER A 35 16.14 -0.99 26.60
N GLN A 36 15.89 -0.44 25.42
CA GLN A 36 14.73 -0.77 24.65
C GLN A 36 14.88 -2.26 24.41
N LYS A 37 13.97 -3.07 24.98
CA LYS A 37 13.90 -4.48 24.63
C LYS A 37 13.74 -4.49 23.11
N VAL A 38 14.81 -4.82 22.41
CA VAL A 38 14.82 -4.98 20.97
C VAL A 38 13.78 -6.03 20.69
N ASP A 39 12.71 -5.61 20.02
CA ASP A 39 11.68 -6.51 19.56
C ASP A 39 12.33 -7.42 18.52
N THR A 40 12.63 -8.65 18.93
CA THR A 40 13.31 -9.65 18.09
C THR A 40 12.44 -10.11 16.90
N GLU A 41 11.20 -9.62 16.79
CA GLU A 41 10.25 -9.97 15.73
C GLU A 41 10.17 -8.95 14.58
N THR A 42 10.74 -7.74 14.71
CA THR A 42 10.74 -6.75 13.61
C THR A 42 12.01 -6.85 12.78
N MET A 43 11.93 -7.53 11.63
CA MET A 43 12.99 -7.55 10.63
C MET A 43 12.98 -6.23 9.85
N TYR A 44 14.07 -5.46 9.94
CA TYR A 44 14.25 -4.24 9.17
C TYR A 44 14.95 -4.52 7.85
N PRO A 45 14.59 -3.82 6.76
CA PRO A 45 15.34 -3.90 5.50
C PRO A 45 16.78 -3.40 5.73
N ILE A 46 17.78 -4.12 5.22
CA ILE A 46 19.20 -3.80 5.39
C ILE A 46 19.92 -3.73 4.05
N GLU A 47 20.98 -2.94 3.98
CA GLU A 47 21.93 -2.89 2.86
C GLU A 47 23.36 -3.14 3.35
N ILE A 48 24.21 -3.74 2.52
CA ILE A 48 25.64 -3.91 2.83
C ILE A 48 26.40 -2.73 2.24
N ILE A 49 26.95 -1.90 3.11
CA ILE A 49 27.69 -0.70 2.72
C ILE A 49 29.19 -0.95 2.58
N GLU A 50 29.76 -1.85 3.39
CA GLU A 50 31.20 -2.15 3.37
C GLU A 50 31.48 -3.63 3.59
N ARG A 51 32.60 -4.10 3.03
CA ARG A 51 33.08 -5.49 3.16
C ARG A 51 34.53 -5.50 3.59
N ASP A 52 34.81 -6.06 4.76
CA ASP A 52 36.17 -6.32 5.21
C ASP A 52 36.56 -7.77 4.88
N LYS A 53 37.44 -7.91 3.89
CA LYS A 53 37.96 -9.21 3.43
C LYS A 53 38.97 -9.82 4.41
N THR A 54 39.59 -9.01 5.27
CA THR A 54 40.63 -9.49 6.20
C THR A 54 40.05 -10.11 7.44
N THR A 55 39.00 -9.50 8.01
CA THR A 55 38.27 -10.06 9.16
C THR A 55 37.05 -10.89 8.77
N ASN A 56 36.76 -11.00 7.47
CA ASN A 56 35.57 -11.67 6.92
C ASN A 56 34.28 -11.14 7.57
N ARG A 57 34.13 -9.80 7.59
CA ARG A 57 32.97 -9.09 8.15
C ARG A 57 32.31 -8.21 7.10
N VAL A 58 31.02 -7.94 7.29
CA VAL A 58 30.24 -7.02 6.48
C VAL A 58 29.64 -5.94 7.37
N LYS A 59 29.63 -4.70 6.90
CA LYS A 59 28.94 -3.60 7.56
C LYS A 59 27.54 -3.49 6.96
N ILE A 60 26.52 -3.59 7.81
CA ILE A 60 25.12 -3.49 7.46
C ILE A 60 24.57 -2.12 7.87
N HIS A 61 23.80 -1.50 6.98
CA HIS A 61 22.99 -0.32 7.26
C HIS A 61 21.52 -0.71 7.29
N PHE A 62 20.78 -0.23 8.29
CA PHE A 62 19.34 -0.46 8.38
C PHE A 62 18.61 0.64 7.60
N ILE A 63 17.96 0.26 6.50
CA ILE A 63 17.27 1.20 5.61
C ILE A 63 16.18 1.93 6.41
N GLY A 64 16.26 3.26 6.40
CA GLY A 64 15.35 4.15 7.15
C GLY A 64 15.84 4.55 8.54
N PHE A 65 17.01 4.06 8.97
CA PHE A 65 17.67 4.49 10.20
C PHE A 65 18.89 5.38 9.88
N SER A 66 19.36 6.13 10.88
CA SER A 66 20.61 6.88 10.75
C SER A 66 21.80 5.91 10.60
N HIS A 67 22.85 6.33 9.88
CA HIS A 67 24.12 5.61 9.76
C HIS A 67 24.82 5.35 11.10
N GLU A 68 24.41 6.03 12.17
CA GLU A 68 24.86 5.77 13.53
C GLU A 68 24.47 4.36 14.04
N HIS A 69 23.47 3.75 13.41
CA HIS A 69 23.01 2.39 13.72
C HIS A 69 23.64 1.32 12.83
N ASP A 70 24.63 1.67 12.01
CA ASP A 70 25.31 0.70 11.15
C ASP A 70 26.13 -0.27 11.99
N GLU A 71 25.95 -1.57 11.73
CA GLU A 71 26.58 -2.63 12.52
C GLU A 71 27.55 -3.45 11.67
N TRP A 72 28.69 -3.84 12.25
CA TRP A 72 29.56 -4.86 11.67
C TRP A 72 29.10 -6.25 12.09
N ARG A 73 28.84 -7.13 11.12
CA ARG A 73 28.42 -8.52 11.32
C ARG A 73 29.46 -9.46 10.73
N ASP A 74 29.63 -10.61 11.37
CA ASP A 74 30.45 -11.69 10.82
C ASP A 74 29.82 -12.19 9.51
N ARG A 75 30.67 -12.40 8.50
CA ARG A 75 30.23 -12.96 7.22
C ARG A 75 30.00 -14.45 7.41
N ASP A 76 28.85 -14.81 7.96
CA ASP A 76 28.32 -16.17 7.88
C ASP A 76 28.33 -16.62 6.41
N GLN A 77 28.58 -17.90 6.14
CA GLN A 77 28.61 -18.45 4.78
C GLN A 77 27.25 -18.32 4.04
N SER A 78 26.20 -17.81 4.70
CA SER A 78 24.94 -17.40 4.08
C SER A 78 24.99 -15.99 3.46
N LEU A 79 25.96 -15.13 3.82
CA LEU A 79 26.07 -13.74 3.35
C LEU A 79 26.96 -13.57 2.10
N THR A 80 27.51 -14.68 1.57
CA THR A 80 28.43 -14.69 0.41
C THR A 80 27.71 -14.71 -0.93
N ASN A 81 26.50 -15.28 -0.99
CA ASN A 81 25.65 -15.23 -2.18
C ASN A 81 24.62 -14.13 -2.01
N THR A 82 24.58 -13.20 -2.96
CA THR A 82 23.53 -12.18 -3.06
C THR A 82 22.12 -12.80 -3.04
N GLU A 83 22.00 -14.05 -3.50
CA GLU A 83 20.77 -14.87 -3.51
C GLU A 83 20.41 -15.47 -2.13
N LYS A 84 21.34 -15.49 -1.17
CA LYS A 84 21.10 -15.96 0.21
C LYS A 84 20.88 -14.80 1.20
N LEU A 85 21.08 -13.55 0.78
CA LEU A 85 20.75 -12.36 1.58
C LEU A 85 19.24 -12.14 1.74
N SER A 86 18.41 -12.85 0.96
CA SER A 86 16.95 -12.89 1.07
C SER A 86 16.45 -14.01 2.00
N LEU A 87 17.35 -14.87 2.49
CA LEU A 87 17.00 -15.97 3.39
C LEU A 87 16.88 -15.45 4.82
N GLY A 88 15.65 -15.07 5.18
CA GLY A 88 15.26 -14.74 6.55
C GLY A 88 15.02 -13.26 6.74
N HIS A 89 14.70 -12.58 5.64
CA HIS A 89 14.73 -11.13 5.52
C HIS A 89 13.51 -10.63 4.74
N TYR A 90 13.18 -9.36 4.93
CA TYR A 90 12.17 -8.69 4.12
C TYR A 90 12.73 -8.42 2.72
N VAL A 91 12.12 -9.00 1.68
CA VAL A 91 12.49 -8.75 0.28
C VAL A 91 11.55 -7.66 -0.27
N PRO A 92 12.05 -6.43 -0.50
CA PRO A 92 11.23 -5.34 -1.02
C PRO A 92 10.88 -5.57 -2.49
N ARG A 93 9.79 -4.94 -2.94
CA ARG A 93 9.43 -4.88 -4.37
C ARG A 93 10.56 -4.24 -5.18
N ASN A 94 10.91 -4.84 -6.30
CA ASN A 94 11.82 -4.23 -7.26
C ASN A 94 11.10 -3.09 -7.98
N ILE A 95 11.63 -1.87 -7.90
CA ILE A 95 11.13 -0.71 -8.63
C ILE A 95 12.07 -0.48 -9.82
N PRO A 96 11.63 -0.71 -11.07
CA PRO A 96 12.47 -0.48 -12.24
C PRO A 96 12.88 0.99 -12.40
N SER A 97 13.90 1.26 -13.21
CA SER A 97 14.40 2.61 -13.41
C SER A 97 13.36 3.54 -14.05
N ASP A 98 13.46 4.83 -13.74
CA ASP A 98 12.58 5.89 -14.25
C ASP A 98 12.62 6.03 -15.78
N GLN A 99 13.74 5.66 -16.41
CA GLN A 99 13.90 5.70 -17.86
C GLN A 99 12.90 4.81 -18.61
N SER A 100 12.40 3.77 -17.94
CA SER A 100 11.42 2.83 -18.51
C SER A 100 9.96 3.15 -18.13
N LEU A 101 9.72 4.21 -17.35
CA LEU A 101 8.43 4.48 -16.73
C LEU A 101 7.30 4.63 -17.76
N GLU A 102 7.55 5.33 -18.86
CA GLU A 102 6.53 5.57 -19.89
C GLU A 102 6.14 4.29 -20.65
N ASP A 103 7.13 3.47 -21.00
CA ASP A 103 6.89 2.18 -21.67
C ASP A 103 6.14 1.20 -20.74
N ARG A 104 6.56 1.13 -19.47
CA ARG A 104 5.88 0.32 -18.44
C ARG A 104 4.45 0.80 -18.24
N ALA A 105 4.23 2.11 -18.11
CA ALA A 105 2.92 2.72 -17.99
C ALA A 105 2.02 2.39 -19.19
N GLY A 106 2.56 2.52 -20.41
CA GLY A 106 1.84 2.15 -21.64
C GLY A 106 1.38 0.69 -21.62
N ALA A 107 2.24 -0.24 -21.24
CA ALA A 107 1.89 -1.66 -21.12
C ALA A 107 0.83 -1.91 -20.04
N MET A 108 0.91 -1.24 -18.88
CA MET A 108 -0.08 -1.37 -17.80
C MET A 108 -1.44 -0.83 -18.20
N PHE A 109 -1.49 0.38 -18.77
CA PHE A 109 -2.75 0.99 -19.19
C PHE A 109 -3.38 0.24 -20.36
N TYR A 110 -2.57 -0.32 -21.27
CA TYR A 110 -3.08 -1.21 -22.30
C TYR A 110 -3.75 -2.46 -21.70
N ARG A 111 -3.13 -3.11 -20.71
CA ARG A 111 -3.74 -4.25 -20.00
C ARG A 111 -5.05 -3.86 -19.32
N LEU A 112 -5.06 -2.74 -18.60
CA LEU A 112 -6.27 -2.25 -17.93
C LEU A 112 -7.40 -1.94 -18.92
N THR A 113 -7.10 -1.22 -20.01
CA THR A 113 -8.08 -0.92 -21.06
C THR A 113 -8.62 -2.21 -21.69
N LYS A 114 -7.75 -3.18 -21.98
CA LYS A 114 -8.17 -4.49 -22.51
C LYS A 114 -9.09 -5.22 -21.52
N ALA A 115 -8.73 -5.27 -20.24
CA ALA A 115 -9.54 -5.89 -19.19
C ALA A 115 -10.93 -5.23 -19.13
N ILE A 116 -11.00 -3.90 -19.11
CA ILE A 116 -12.26 -3.15 -19.12
C ILE A 116 -13.10 -3.52 -20.34
N LYS A 117 -12.52 -3.50 -21.55
CA LYS A 117 -13.23 -3.85 -22.79
C LYS A 117 -13.76 -5.29 -22.76
N CYS A 118 -12.99 -6.23 -22.22
CA CYS A 118 -13.42 -7.62 -22.07
C CYS A 118 -14.58 -7.75 -21.08
N SER A 119 -14.60 -6.94 -20.01
CA SER A 119 -15.69 -6.90 -19.03
C SER A 119 -16.92 -6.11 -19.47
N LEU A 120 -16.86 -5.37 -20.58
CA LEU A 120 -18.03 -4.77 -21.22
C LEU A 120 -18.74 -5.82 -22.08
N PHE A 121 -19.61 -6.59 -21.45
CA PHE A 121 -20.47 -7.60 -22.06
C PHE A 121 -21.90 -7.46 -21.53
N SER A 122 -22.89 -7.93 -22.31
CA SER A 122 -24.28 -7.87 -21.89
C SER A 122 -24.56 -8.98 -20.88
N SER A 123 -24.93 -8.57 -19.66
CA SER A 123 -25.05 -9.41 -18.48
C SER A 123 -26.48 -9.47 -17.97
N LYS A 124 -27.48 -9.65 -18.86
CA LYS A 124 -28.92 -9.69 -18.49
C LYS A 124 -29.27 -10.65 -17.32
N HIS A 125 -28.38 -11.56 -16.94
CA HIS A 125 -28.53 -12.48 -15.81
C HIS A 125 -27.46 -12.37 -14.71
N GLU A 126 -26.45 -11.51 -14.84
CA GLU A 126 -25.35 -11.36 -13.86
C GLU A 126 -25.36 -9.97 -13.22
N SER A 127 -24.57 -9.80 -12.17
CA SER A 127 -24.37 -8.48 -11.55
C SER A 127 -23.73 -7.53 -12.56
N PRO A 128 -24.26 -6.30 -12.75
CA PRO A 128 -23.60 -5.30 -13.58
C PRO A 128 -22.37 -4.70 -12.91
N ASP A 129 -22.15 -4.97 -11.61
CA ASP A 129 -20.98 -4.50 -10.87
C ASP A 129 -19.74 -5.29 -11.30
N ILE A 130 -18.86 -4.62 -12.04
CA ILE A 130 -17.58 -5.16 -12.49
C ILE A 130 -16.49 -4.78 -11.50
N ARG A 131 -15.63 -5.75 -11.19
CA ARG A 131 -14.39 -5.57 -10.43
C ARG A 131 -13.23 -6.18 -11.21
N ILE A 132 -12.25 -5.35 -11.53
CA ILE A 132 -11.00 -5.70 -12.20
C ILE A 132 -9.87 -5.53 -11.20
N GLU A 133 -8.97 -6.50 -11.14
CA GLU A 133 -7.77 -6.48 -10.32
C GLU A 133 -6.57 -6.67 -11.22
N GLU A 134 -5.78 -5.61 -11.40
CA GLU A 134 -4.58 -5.63 -12.24
C GLU A 134 -3.35 -5.36 -11.41
N LEU A 135 -2.25 -6.06 -11.70
CA LEU A 135 -0.94 -5.74 -11.11
C LEU A 135 -0.52 -4.35 -11.55
N PHE A 136 -0.11 -3.53 -10.59
CA PHE A 136 0.10 -2.10 -10.81
C PHE A 136 1.28 -1.58 -10.01
N GLU A 137 2.21 -0.87 -10.64
CA GLU A 137 3.39 -0.35 -9.94
C GLU A 137 3.09 0.99 -9.24
N MET A 138 3.77 1.23 -8.11
CA MET A 138 3.53 2.40 -7.26
C MET A 138 3.90 3.72 -7.95
N ASP A 139 5.03 3.76 -8.62
CA ASP A 139 5.55 4.94 -9.33
C ASP A 139 4.60 5.37 -10.47
N ILE A 140 4.09 4.41 -11.24
CA ILE A 140 3.07 4.63 -12.27
C ILE A 140 1.77 5.13 -11.64
N TYR A 141 1.33 4.54 -10.53
CA TYR A 141 0.12 4.99 -9.82
C TYR A 141 0.25 6.44 -9.37
N GLN A 142 1.36 6.78 -8.72
CA GLN A 142 1.62 8.12 -8.21
C GLN A 142 1.68 9.16 -9.33
N LYS A 143 2.36 8.85 -10.45
CA LYS A 143 2.49 9.79 -11.57
C LYS A 143 1.18 10.02 -12.32
N TYR A 144 0.42 8.97 -12.59
CA TYR A 144 -0.70 9.04 -13.54
C TYR A 144 -2.09 8.98 -12.91
N MET A 145 -2.25 8.27 -11.78
CA MET A 145 -3.58 7.93 -11.23
C MET A 145 -3.91 8.66 -9.93
N ALA A 146 -2.90 9.00 -9.11
CA ALA A 146 -3.09 9.55 -7.76
C ALA A 146 -3.80 10.91 -7.69
N ASN A 147 -3.91 11.63 -8.81
CA ASN A 147 -4.62 12.91 -8.88
C ASN A 147 -5.91 12.86 -9.71
N VAL A 148 -6.33 11.66 -10.14
CA VAL A 148 -7.53 11.50 -10.98
C VAL A 148 -8.78 11.37 -10.10
N GLY A 149 -9.81 12.12 -10.47
CA GLY A 149 -11.12 12.06 -9.82
C GLY A 149 -11.16 12.75 -8.45
N VAL A 150 -12.22 12.47 -7.71
CA VAL A 150 -12.39 12.92 -6.32
C VAL A 150 -11.98 11.79 -5.39
N ILE A 151 -11.07 12.08 -4.46
CA ILE A 151 -10.63 11.10 -3.47
C ILE A 151 -11.61 11.08 -2.29
N ARG A 152 -12.07 9.89 -1.93
CA ARG A 152 -12.94 9.66 -0.77
C ARG A 152 -12.32 8.60 0.13
N LYS A 153 -12.33 8.85 1.44
CA LYS A 153 -11.94 7.83 2.42
C LYS A 153 -13.04 6.79 2.58
N SER A 154 -12.69 5.52 2.42
CA SER A 154 -13.58 4.39 2.65
C SER A 154 -12.83 3.26 3.35
N ARG A 155 -13.30 2.81 4.51
CA ARG A 155 -12.66 1.73 5.29
C ARG A 155 -11.13 1.95 5.46
N GLY A 156 -10.74 3.19 5.77
CA GLY A 156 -9.34 3.57 6.00
C GLY A 156 -8.46 3.69 4.74
N ARG A 157 -9.01 3.54 3.53
CA ARG A 157 -8.26 3.69 2.27
C ARG A 157 -8.77 4.87 1.45
N ASP A 158 -7.89 5.44 0.65
CA ASP A 158 -8.23 6.48 -0.32
C ASP A 158 -8.77 5.83 -1.59
N VAL A 159 -10.03 6.12 -1.92
CA VAL A 159 -10.73 5.61 -3.10
C VAL A 159 -10.99 6.77 -4.05
N HIS A 160 -10.45 6.65 -5.26
CA HIS A 160 -10.68 7.60 -6.34
C HIS A 160 -12.04 7.33 -6.95
N CYS A 161 -12.89 8.35 -7.01
CA CYS A 161 -14.22 8.29 -7.63
C CYS A 161 -14.27 9.26 -8.80
N LEU A 162 -14.66 8.75 -9.97
CA LEU A 162 -14.81 9.60 -11.16
C LEU A 162 -16.22 10.13 -11.24
N ASN A 163 -16.34 11.39 -11.63
CA ASN A 163 -17.62 11.99 -11.97
C ASN A 163 -17.96 11.74 -13.46
N TYR A 164 -16.93 11.69 -14.32
CA TYR A 164 -17.07 11.52 -15.77
C TYR A 164 -16.03 10.52 -16.29
N ASN A 165 -16.44 9.63 -17.20
CA ASN A 165 -15.53 8.63 -17.79
C ASN A 165 -14.39 9.28 -18.60
N ALA A 166 -14.63 10.48 -19.13
CA ALA A 166 -13.65 11.25 -19.89
C ALA A 166 -12.38 11.61 -19.09
N GLN A 167 -12.45 11.61 -17.74
CA GLN A 167 -11.31 11.93 -16.88
C GLN A 167 -10.11 10.98 -17.05
N LEU A 168 -10.35 9.77 -17.59
CA LEU A 168 -9.30 8.79 -17.89
C LEU A 168 -8.90 8.71 -19.37
N CYS A 169 -9.50 9.51 -20.27
CA CYS A 169 -9.22 9.40 -21.70
C CYS A 169 -7.75 9.68 -22.07
N CYS A 170 -7.06 10.57 -21.34
CA CYS A 170 -5.63 10.84 -21.55
C CYS A 170 -4.73 9.65 -21.19
N ILE A 171 -5.24 8.68 -20.43
CA ILE A 171 -4.49 7.54 -19.90
C ILE A 171 -4.90 6.24 -20.59
N LEU A 172 -6.20 5.99 -20.68
CA LEU A 172 -6.78 4.74 -21.21
C LEU A 172 -7.15 4.82 -22.69
N GLY A 173 -6.99 6.00 -23.30
CA GLY A 173 -7.42 6.30 -24.65
C GLY A 173 -8.88 6.71 -24.74
N ASN A 174 -9.25 7.32 -25.86
CA ASN A 174 -10.63 7.73 -26.11
C ASN A 174 -11.56 6.53 -26.13
N LYS A 175 -12.80 6.72 -25.64
CA LYS A 175 -13.86 5.70 -25.69
C LYS A 175 -13.50 4.39 -24.98
N TRP A 176 -12.55 4.40 -24.04
CA TRP A 176 -12.19 3.22 -23.26
C TRP A 176 -13.42 2.58 -22.56
N TYR A 177 -14.41 3.42 -22.22
CA TYR A 177 -15.61 3.10 -21.46
C TYR A 177 -16.81 2.59 -22.29
N GLU A 178 -16.66 2.29 -23.58
CA GLU A 178 -17.74 1.77 -24.44
C GLU A 178 -17.26 0.62 -25.33
N ARG A 179 -18.14 -0.32 -25.69
CA ARG A 179 -17.83 -1.40 -26.64
C ARG A 179 -19.05 -1.75 -27.47
N ILE A 180 -18.92 -1.63 -28.80
CA ILE A 180 -19.91 -2.18 -29.73
C ILE A 180 -19.72 -3.70 -29.77
N LEU A 181 -20.80 -4.44 -29.50
CA LEU A 181 -20.79 -5.90 -29.39
C LEU A 181 -21.04 -6.59 -30.72
N ASN A 182 -21.83 -5.99 -31.61
CA ASN A 182 -22.25 -6.64 -32.85
C ASN A 182 -22.51 -5.63 -33.99
N VAL A 183 -22.76 -6.18 -35.19
CA VAL A 183 -23.05 -5.42 -36.42
C VAL A 183 -24.36 -4.63 -36.36
N ASN A 184 -25.29 -5.02 -35.48
CA ASN A 184 -26.55 -4.31 -35.28
C ASN A 184 -26.35 -3.02 -34.47
N GLY A 185 -25.16 -2.84 -33.87
CA GLY A 185 -24.80 -1.68 -33.08
C GLY A 185 -25.26 -1.76 -31.63
N ASP A 186 -25.58 -2.95 -31.13
CA ASP A 186 -25.75 -3.14 -29.69
C ASP A 186 -24.41 -2.93 -29.00
N PHE A 187 -24.44 -2.32 -27.83
CA PHE A 187 -23.22 -1.91 -27.13
C PHE A 187 -23.36 -2.02 -25.62
N CYS A 188 -22.21 -2.14 -24.96
CA CYS A 188 -22.08 -2.00 -23.52
C CYS A 188 -21.24 -0.77 -23.20
N PHE A 189 -21.48 -0.18 -22.04
CA PHE A 189 -20.77 1.01 -21.59
C PHE A 189 -20.58 1.02 -20.08
N VAL A 190 -19.62 1.82 -19.62
CA VAL A 190 -19.42 2.09 -18.19
C VAL A 190 -20.38 3.20 -17.77
N VAL A 191 -21.25 2.92 -16.78
CA VAL A 191 -22.19 3.93 -16.27
C VAL A 191 -21.41 5.06 -15.60
N LYS A 192 -21.70 6.29 -16.01
CA LYS A 192 -21.09 7.51 -15.48
C LYS A 192 -21.25 7.63 -13.97
N GLY A 193 -20.20 8.10 -13.29
CA GLY A 193 -20.21 8.30 -11.84
C GLY A 193 -20.02 7.03 -11.02
N THR A 194 -19.89 5.86 -11.66
CA THR A 194 -19.77 4.57 -10.96
C THR A 194 -18.34 4.07 -10.83
N VAL A 195 -17.41 4.61 -11.63
CA VAL A 195 -16.02 4.19 -11.61
C VAL A 195 -15.37 4.57 -10.29
N ARG A 196 -14.82 3.56 -9.62
CA ARG A 196 -14.01 3.72 -8.42
C ARG A 196 -12.75 2.89 -8.53
N PHE A 197 -11.62 3.45 -8.12
CA PHE A 197 -10.39 2.68 -8.04
C PHE A 197 -9.54 3.06 -6.84
N TRP A 198 -8.67 2.13 -6.42
CA TRP A 198 -7.68 2.36 -5.38
C TRP A 198 -6.53 1.38 -5.55
N LEU A 199 -5.36 1.76 -5.06
CA LEU A 199 -4.23 0.86 -4.94
C LEU A 199 -4.40 -0.01 -3.68
N HIS A 200 -4.22 -1.30 -3.83
CA HIS A 200 -4.30 -2.28 -2.76
C HIS A 200 -2.94 -2.96 -2.59
N ASP A 201 -2.41 -2.89 -1.37
CA ASP A 201 -1.24 -3.67 -0.98
C ASP A 201 -1.68 -5.04 -0.45
N LYS A 202 -1.19 -6.10 -1.09
CA LYS A 202 -1.42 -7.47 -0.65
C LYS A 202 -0.48 -7.78 0.50
N ASN A 203 -0.94 -8.62 1.42
CA ASN A 203 -0.09 -9.10 2.51
C ASN A 203 1.19 -9.73 1.92
N PRO A 204 2.36 -9.48 2.55
CA PRO A 204 3.59 -10.11 2.14
C PRO A 204 3.47 -11.63 2.21
N ILE A 205 4.14 -12.31 1.28
CA ILE A 205 4.21 -13.76 1.27
C ILE A 205 5.18 -14.18 2.37
N LYS A 206 4.71 -15.03 3.26
CA LYS A 206 5.55 -15.63 4.31
C LYS A 206 6.08 -16.96 3.81
N GLU A 207 7.39 -17.10 3.81
CA GLU A 207 8.09 -18.34 3.47
C GLU A 207 8.97 -18.80 4.63
N TYR A 208 9.17 -20.11 4.72
CA TYR A 208 10.08 -20.71 5.70
C TYR A 208 11.06 -21.62 4.98
N PHE A 209 12.33 -21.58 5.37
CA PHE A 209 13.36 -22.43 4.79
C PHE A 209 14.40 -22.79 5.86
N TYR A 210 15.11 -23.89 5.62
CA TYR A 210 16.17 -24.36 6.49
C TYR A 210 17.54 -23.84 6.04
N VAL A 211 18.32 -23.32 6.99
CA VAL A 211 19.75 -23.02 6.81
C VAL A 211 20.51 -23.81 7.86
N GLY A 212 21.10 -24.94 7.43
CA GLY A 212 21.54 -25.97 8.37
C GLY A 212 20.35 -26.52 9.16
N ASP A 213 20.47 -26.56 10.49
CA ASP A 213 19.42 -27.04 11.39
C ASP A 213 18.46 -25.94 11.87
N LYS A 214 18.62 -24.71 11.39
CA LYS A 214 17.78 -23.56 11.78
C LYS A 214 16.68 -23.31 10.76
N LEU A 215 15.44 -23.24 11.24
CA LEU A 215 14.29 -22.76 10.47
C LEU A 215 14.25 -21.23 10.53
N LEU A 216 14.16 -20.59 9.37
CA LEU A 216 14.09 -19.13 9.25
C LEU A 216 12.81 -18.74 8.49
N GLU A 217 12.20 -17.63 8.91
CA GLU A 217 11.03 -17.02 8.26
C GLU A 217 11.50 -15.86 7.36
N SER A 218 11.04 -15.81 6.11
CA SER A 218 11.27 -14.69 5.17
C SER A 218 9.94 -14.10 4.73
N HIS A 219 9.92 -12.77 4.53
CA HIS A 219 8.73 -12.02 4.11
C HIS A 219 9.03 -11.38 2.75
N ILE A 220 8.34 -11.84 1.71
CA ILE A 220 8.46 -11.26 0.38
C ILE A 220 7.33 -10.25 0.19
N GLN A 221 7.68 -8.97 -0.03
CA GLN A 221 6.67 -7.96 -0.32
C GLN A 221 5.94 -8.33 -1.60
N ASN A 222 4.61 -8.43 -1.52
CA ASN A 222 3.78 -8.82 -2.65
C ASN A 222 3.64 -7.66 -3.64
N ASP A 223 3.20 -7.92 -4.86
CA ASP A 223 2.92 -6.85 -5.82
C ASP A 223 1.66 -6.06 -5.42
N LEU A 224 1.66 -4.79 -5.80
CA LEU A 224 0.49 -3.92 -5.64
C LEU A 224 -0.55 -4.23 -6.71
N GLN A 225 -1.81 -4.08 -6.34
CA GLN A 225 -2.93 -4.25 -7.25
C GLN A 225 -3.74 -2.97 -7.38
N LEU A 226 -3.99 -2.54 -8.61
CA LEU A 226 -5.05 -1.59 -8.88
C LEU A 226 -6.37 -2.35 -8.84
N ILE A 227 -7.21 -1.97 -7.90
CA ILE A 227 -8.60 -2.40 -7.88
C ILE A 227 -9.41 -1.38 -8.63
N PHE A 228 -10.04 -1.77 -9.73
CA PHE A 228 -10.85 -0.91 -10.58
C PHE A 228 -12.28 -1.46 -10.66
N THR A 229 -13.25 -0.67 -10.25
CA THR A 229 -14.66 -1.10 -10.16
C THR A 229 -15.57 -0.13 -10.89
N PHE A 230 -16.62 -0.63 -11.51
CA PHE A 230 -17.62 0.18 -12.19
C PHE A 230 -18.91 -0.62 -12.44
N VAL A 231 -19.99 0.07 -12.83
CA VAL A 231 -21.24 -0.57 -13.26
C VAL A 231 -21.27 -0.62 -14.79
N CYS A 232 -21.53 -1.79 -15.35
CA CYS A 232 -21.77 -1.99 -16.79
C CYS A 232 -23.24 -1.72 -17.13
N GLY A 233 -23.46 -0.94 -18.18
CA GLY A 233 -24.78 -0.71 -18.79
C GLY A 233 -24.84 -1.28 -20.20
N ASP A 234 -26.06 -1.58 -20.65
CA ASP A 234 -26.36 -2.06 -21.99
C ASP A 234 -27.13 -0.98 -22.77
N GLY A 235 -26.90 -0.91 -24.08
CA GLY A 235 -27.60 0.01 -24.96
C GLY A 235 -27.77 -0.54 -26.38
N MET A 236 -28.75 -0.01 -27.09
CA MET A 236 -29.05 -0.35 -28.47
C MET A 236 -28.62 0.77 -29.42
N LYS A 237 -28.34 0.45 -30.69
CA LYS A 237 -27.89 1.42 -31.69
C LYS A 237 -28.70 2.73 -31.74
N ALA A 238 -30.02 2.66 -31.56
CA ALA A 238 -30.90 3.84 -31.54
C ALA A 238 -30.54 4.86 -30.44
N GLU A 239 -29.98 4.39 -29.33
CA GLU A 239 -29.63 5.19 -28.15
C GLU A 239 -28.18 5.71 -28.22
N TYR A 240 -27.36 5.17 -29.12
CA TYR A 240 -25.92 5.47 -29.13
C TYR A 240 -25.63 6.98 -29.31
N ASN A 241 -26.49 7.70 -30.04
CA ASN A 241 -26.30 9.14 -30.28
C ASN A 241 -27.10 10.06 -29.34
N THR A 242 -27.90 9.52 -28.42
CA THR A 242 -28.84 10.34 -27.62
C THR A 242 -28.23 11.00 -26.38
N GLU A 243 -26.93 10.82 -26.13
CA GLU A 243 -26.18 11.30 -24.94
C GLU A 243 -26.66 10.77 -23.58
N ILE A 244 -27.82 10.11 -23.50
CA ILE A 244 -28.45 9.62 -22.25
C ILE A 244 -27.51 8.72 -21.44
N TRP A 245 -26.64 7.96 -22.10
CA TRP A 245 -25.71 7.02 -21.48
C TRP A 245 -24.27 7.57 -21.33
N LYS A 246 -23.98 8.79 -21.81
CA LYS A 246 -22.62 9.37 -21.87
C LYS A 246 -22.19 10.11 -20.59
#